data_AF-A0A232LU27-F1
#
_entry.id   AF-A0A232LU27-F1
#
_cell.length_a   1.000
_cell.length_b   1.000
_cell.length_c   1.000
_cell.angle_alpha   90.00
_cell.angle_beta   90.00
_cell.angle_gamma   90.00
#
_symmetry.space_group_name_H-M   'P 1'
#
loop_
_entity.id
_entity.type
_entity.pdbx_description
1 polymer ?
#
loop_
_entity_poly.entity_id
_entity_poly.type
_entity_poly.pdbx_seq_one_letter_code
_entity_poly.pdbx_strand_id
1 'polypeptide(L)'
;MPGGRGCFSSEKKEQVIMTEAMRPKLLTLPLDNAPVERGTKRLKQLSNNTGATANAPEPSNNAPVRRGRGTKRLKQLPDDTGATANAQEPSDNTLSEENMVKEVLKMITSREKAQLMIISLMAKYKFNLSLLKELLLAHKIDASFSKILYSEIAPTVGLDPIRGGIDIPTFEMHRARLPHSTCYDILMDLKALTFQYGTAEFHRNEEATSRWVSGHFNRILPLFFGALLNTPEVLLESDITKSGRIEYQYTVEGGISILFIGVKLTLGNRRERLECIGQVIAESIACSFTNRQNGFNLPILGILCDGEQFNFFEFQKKGTGQAGQFRLGVFPDGSKRVATANPSSLDSNFNTQQAVLQIRSVCEALYYCFLRAYSTGLGAFWHRSLEKSRSEGKTRDSTPKWGHAVTLSTQALNEALAARVQYERGELDASQETAESAVRTLSQSVNEAPIQKHEYLPDFTPDMLEK
;
A
#
# COMPACT_ATOMS: atom_id res chain seq x y z
N MET A 1 -21.42 7.26 70.96
CA MET A 1 -20.86 6.51 72.11
C MET A 1 -21.95 6.36 73.15
N PRO A 2 -22.13 5.24 73.86
CA PRO A 2 -21.40 3.95 73.83
C PRO A 2 -22.33 2.81 73.33
N GLY A 3 -21.92 1.58 73.04
CA GLY A 3 -20.70 0.83 73.33
C GLY A 3 -21.13 -0.56 73.80
N GLY A 4 -20.82 -1.60 73.02
CA GLY A 4 -21.13 -2.99 73.36
C GLY A 4 -20.13 -3.94 72.69
N ARG A 5 -19.06 -4.26 73.43
CA ARG A 5 -18.16 -5.41 73.22
C ARG A 5 -18.95 -6.69 73.56
N GLY A 6 -18.69 -7.90 73.08
CA GLY A 6 -17.58 -8.50 72.36
C GLY A 6 -17.66 -10.03 72.51
N CYS A 7 -16.61 -10.71 72.04
CA CYS A 7 -16.20 -12.11 72.25
C CYS A 7 -16.45 -13.15 71.13
N PHE A 8 -15.27 -13.53 70.62
CA PHE A 8 -14.82 -14.68 69.84
C PHE A 8 -15.16 -16.06 70.44
N SER A 9 -15.25 -17.09 69.58
CA SER A 9 -14.24 -18.17 69.51
C SER A 9 -14.47 -19.12 68.32
N SER A 10 -13.36 -19.46 67.63
CA SER A 10 -12.96 -20.78 67.04
C SER A 10 -13.96 -21.56 66.17
N GLU A 11 -13.64 -22.23 65.06
CA GLU A 11 -12.42 -22.78 64.49
C GLU A 11 -12.87 -23.52 63.20
N LYS A 12 -12.16 -23.40 62.07
CA LYS A 12 -11.53 -24.53 61.36
C LYS A 12 -11.00 -24.13 59.99
N LYS A 13 -9.78 -24.60 59.78
CA LYS A 13 -8.92 -24.54 58.59
C LYS A 13 -9.57 -25.26 57.40
N GLU A 14 -9.36 -24.72 56.21
CA GLU A 14 -8.86 -25.50 55.07
C GLU A 14 -8.20 -24.57 54.04
N GLN A 15 -6.87 -24.67 53.96
CA GLN A 15 -6.08 -24.22 52.83
C GLN A 15 -6.21 -25.29 51.75
N VAL A 16 -6.61 -24.91 50.53
CA VAL A 16 -6.35 -25.73 49.34
C VAL A 16 -5.59 -24.89 48.32
N ILE A 17 -4.43 -25.43 48.01
CA ILE A 17 -3.41 -25.03 47.05
C ILE A 17 -4.02 -25.08 45.64
N MET A 18 -3.96 -23.96 44.90
CA MET A 18 -4.14 -23.98 43.45
C MET A 18 -2.78 -24.17 42.78
N THR A 19 -2.52 -25.39 42.30
CA THR A 19 -1.48 -25.66 41.31
C THR A 19 -1.98 -26.75 40.36
N GLU A 20 -1.61 -26.57 39.09
CA GLU A 20 -1.67 -27.52 37.96
C GLU A 20 -2.94 -27.70 37.10
N ALA A 21 -2.65 -27.67 35.79
CA ALA A 21 -3.27 -28.39 34.68
C ALA A 21 -4.34 -27.67 33.83
N MET A 22 -3.94 -26.62 33.11
CA MET A 22 -4.48 -26.36 31.77
C MET A 22 -3.78 -27.27 30.73
N ARG A 23 -4.29 -28.49 30.57
CA ARG A 23 -4.12 -29.29 29.34
C ARG A 23 -5.31 -29.00 28.42
N PRO A 24 -5.12 -28.56 27.16
CA PRO A 24 -6.21 -28.48 26.21
C PRO A 24 -6.67 -29.90 25.83
N LYS A 25 -7.95 -30.19 26.03
CA LYS A 25 -8.61 -31.40 25.54
C LYS A 25 -8.55 -31.41 24.01
N LEU A 26 -7.84 -32.40 23.45
CA LEU A 26 -7.98 -32.77 22.04
C LEU A 26 -9.44 -33.21 21.80
N LEU A 27 -10.14 -32.47 20.95
CA LEU A 27 -11.35 -32.93 20.29
C LEU A 27 -10.92 -33.89 19.17
N THR A 28 -11.05 -35.20 19.41
CA THR A 28 -11.01 -36.22 18.37
C THR A 28 -12.31 -36.17 17.58
N LEU A 29 -12.26 -35.67 16.34
CA LEU A 29 -13.30 -35.88 15.34
C LEU A 29 -13.08 -37.22 14.63
N PRO A 30 -14.14 -37.97 14.29
CA PRO A 30 -14.01 -39.23 13.58
C PRO A 30 -13.56 -38.99 12.13
N LEU A 31 -12.51 -39.71 11.72
CA LEU A 31 -12.02 -39.80 10.35
C LEU A 31 -12.91 -40.77 9.57
N ASP A 32 -13.82 -40.24 8.76
CA ASP A 32 -14.43 -41.01 7.67
C ASP A 32 -13.46 -41.07 6.49
N ASN A 33 -12.92 -42.28 6.28
CA ASN A 33 -12.06 -42.61 5.15
C ASN A 33 -12.91 -42.80 3.88
N ALA A 34 -12.96 -41.76 3.04
CA ALA A 34 -13.33 -41.91 1.63
C ALA A 34 -12.09 -41.69 0.75
N PRO A 35 -11.75 -42.61 -0.18
CA PRO A 35 -10.57 -42.46 -1.02
C PRO A 35 -10.82 -41.42 -2.11
N VAL A 36 -10.05 -40.33 -2.09
CA VAL A 36 -10.00 -39.35 -3.17
C VAL A 36 -8.98 -39.84 -4.22
N GLU A 37 -9.47 -40.39 -5.31
CA GLU A 37 -8.69 -40.68 -6.52
C GLU A 37 -8.13 -39.38 -7.11
N ARG A 38 -6.83 -39.14 -6.94
CA ARG A 38 -6.11 -38.08 -7.67
C ARG A 38 -5.74 -38.58 -9.05
N GLY A 39 -6.55 -38.23 -10.04
CA GLY A 39 -6.23 -38.39 -11.46
C GLY A 39 -5.03 -37.53 -11.87
N THR A 40 -3.85 -38.15 -11.97
CA THR A 40 -2.65 -37.56 -12.58
C THR A 40 -2.72 -37.71 -14.10
N LYS A 41 -3.23 -36.69 -14.81
CA LYS A 41 -3.08 -36.63 -16.27
C LYS A 41 -1.70 -36.08 -16.63
N ARG A 42 -0.77 -37.01 -16.84
CA ARG A 42 0.48 -36.80 -17.59
C ARG A 42 0.15 -36.45 -19.05
N LEU A 43 0.51 -35.24 -19.48
CA LEU A 43 0.62 -34.88 -20.90
C LEU A 43 1.96 -35.41 -21.42
N LYS A 44 1.90 -36.51 -22.18
CA LYS A 44 2.98 -36.93 -23.08
C LYS A 44 2.97 -35.99 -24.28
N GLN A 45 3.98 -35.13 -24.39
CA GLN A 45 4.29 -34.46 -25.65
C GLN A 45 4.98 -35.45 -26.60
N LEU A 46 4.46 -35.47 -27.82
CA LEU A 46 4.97 -36.21 -28.96
C LEU A 46 6.30 -35.62 -29.41
N SER A 47 7.32 -36.46 -29.42
CA SER A 47 8.49 -36.30 -30.27
C SER A 47 8.09 -36.57 -31.73
N ASN A 48 8.46 -35.71 -32.67
CA ASN A 48 8.91 -36.17 -33.97
C ASN A 48 9.87 -35.16 -34.61
N ASN A 49 11.00 -35.73 -35.02
CA ASN A 49 12.11 -35.16 -35.77
C ASN A 49 11.69 -34.53 -37.09
N THR A 50 12.38 -33.47 -37.49
CA THR A 50 13.06 -33.41 -38.80
C THR A 50 14.36 -32.62 -38.62
N GLY A 51 15.49 -33.26 -38.94
CA GLY A 51 16.79 -32.62 -38.97
C GLY A 51 17.07 -32.02 -40.35
N ALA A 52 17.93 -31.00 -40.38
CA ALA A 52 18.85 -30.75 -41.48
C ALA A 52 20.01 -29.89 -40.98
N THR A 53 21.21 -30.43 -41.20
CA THR A 53 22.56 -29.93 -40.96
C THR A 53 22.91 -28.70 -41.81
N ALA A 54 23.77 -27.80 -41.29
CA ALA A 54 25.16 -27.65 -41.79
C ALA A 54 25.81 -26.29 -41.41
N ASN A 55 27.05 -26.41 -40.92
CA ASN A 55 28.21 -25.53 -41.12
C ASN A 55 28.34 -24.18 -40.39
N ALA A 56 29.35 -24.16 -39.50
CA ALA A 56 30.10 -22.99 -39.05
C ALA A 56 30.93 -22.38 -40.22
N PRO A 57 31.45 -21.14 -40.09
CA PRO A 57 32.66 -20.92 -39.28
C PRO A 57 32.65 -19.63 -38.44
N GLU A 58 33.55 -19.61 -37.46
CA GLU A 58 34.02 -18.43 -36.72
C GLU A 58 34.56 -17.33 -37.67
N PRO A 59 34.65 -16.07 -37.21
CA PRO A 59 35.96 -15.68 -36.68
C PRO A 59 35.93 -14.79 -35.43
N SER A 60 37.05 -14.90 -34.71
CA SER A 60 37.62 -13.98 -33.75
C SER A 60 37.42 -12.49 -34.08
N ASN A 61 37.13 -11.68 -33.06
CA ASN A 61 37.95 -10.51 -32.76
C ASN A 61 37.68 -9.95 -31.36
N ASN A 62 38.72 -10.02 -30.54
CA ASN A 62 38.87 -9.25 -29.31
C ASN A 62 38.99 -7.76 -29.66
N ALA A 63 38.12 -6.93 -29.08
CA ALA A 63 38.33 -5.50 -28.96
C ALA A 63 37.81 -5.01 -27.59
N PRO A 64 38.49 -4.05 -26.96
CA PRO A 64 38.38 -3.82 -25.52
C PRO A 64 37.10 -3.06 -25.14
N VAL A 65 36.45 -3.54 -24.09
CA VAL A 65 35.36 -2.84 -23.41
C VAL A 65 35.92 -1.55 -22.79
N ARG A 66 35.74 -0.44 -23.51
CA ARG A 66 35.95 0.92 -23.01
C ARG A 66 34.96 1.16 -21.87
N ARG A 67 35.45 1.17 -20.63
CA ARG A 67 34.71 1.66 -19.45
C ARG A 67 34.45 3.16 -19.63
N GLY A 68 33.31 3.48 -20.24
CA GLY A 68 32.74 4.82 -20.22
C GLY A 68 32.34 5.16 -18.79
N ARG A 69 33.14 5.99 -18.13
CA ARG A 69 32.84 6.61 -16.83
C ARG A 69 31.74 7.66 -17.05
N GLY A 70 30.52 7.18 -17.28
CA GLY A 70 29.33 8.02 -17.35
C GLY A 70 28.87 8.32 -15.94
N THR A 71 29.21 9.50 -15.42
CA THR A 71 28.49 10.12 -14.32
C THR A 71 27.06 10.36 -14.78
N LYS A 72 26.18 9.37 -14.59
CA LYS A 72 24.73 9.57 -14.64
C LYS A 72 24.41 10.55 -13.50
N ARG A 73 24.35 11.84 -13.83
CA ARG A 73 23.69 12.87 -13.03
C ARG A 73 22.32 12.29 -12.69
N LEU A 74 21.99 12.10 -11.41
CA LEU A 74 20.59 11.91 -11.02
C LEU A 74 19.85 13.07 -11.66
N LYS A 75 18.92 12.77 -12.58
CA LYS A 75 17.98 13.78 -13.03
C LYS A 75 17.28 14.24 -11.76
N GLN A 76 17.41 15.53 -11.43
CA GLN A 76 16.54 16.13 -10.42
C GLN A 76 15.12 15.69 -10.77
N LEU A 77 14.39 15.20 -9.75
CA LEU A 77 12.94 14.99 -9.86
C LEU A 77 12.37 16.23 -10.56
N PRO A 78 11.47 16.05 -11.55
CA PRO A 78 10.96 17.19 -12.30
C PRO A 78 10.42 18.22 -11.33
N ASP A 79 11.00 19.43 -11.37
CA ASP A 79 10.42 20.62 -10.75
C ASP A 79 9.07 20.82 -11.45
N ASP A 80 8.02 20.25 -10.87
CA ASP A 80 6.63 20.44 -11.25
C ASP A 80 6.23 21.85 -10.80
N THR A 81 6.92 22.85 -11.35
CA THR A 81 6.57 24.27 -11.25
C THR A 81 5.38 24.49 -12.17
N GLY A 82 4.22 24.05 -11.68
CA GLY A 82 2.93 24.21 -12.34
C GLY A 82 2.68 25.68 -12.65
N ALA A 83 2.80 26.03 -13.94
CA ALA A 83 2.18 27.21 -14.48
C ALA A 83 0.65 27.04 -14.33
N THR A 84 0.08 27.61 -13.28
CA THR A 84 -1.36 27.66 -13.07
C THR A 84 -1.97 28.62 -14.10
N ALA A 85 -2.28 28.09 -15.28
CA ALA A 85 -3.15 28.76 -16.22
C ALA A 85 -4.53 28.92 -15.55
N ASN A 86 -5.02 30.16 -15.46
CA ASN A 86 -6.38 30.50 -15.03
C ASN A 86 -7.40 29.94 -16.03
N ALA A 87 -7.60 28.63 -16.02
CA ALA A 87 -8.71 27.99 -16.68
C ALA A 87 -9.95 28.29 -15.84
N GLN A 88 -10.90 29.02 -16.44
CA GLN A 88 -12.23 29.25 -15.91
C GLN A 88 -12.82 27.89 -15.51
N GLU A 89 -13.02 27.65 -14.21
CA GLU A 89 -13.48 26.34 -13.74
C GLU A 89 -14.81 26.00 -14.44
N PRO A 90 -14.92 24.82 -15.07
CA PRO A 90 -16.17 24.40 -15.68
C PRO A 90 -17.28 24.44 -14.63
N SER A 91 -18.49 24.82 -15.07
CA SER A 91 -19.69 24.98 -14.25
C SER A 91 -19.75 23.95 -13.13
N ASP A 92 -19.96 24.43 -11.90
CA ASP A 92 -19.97 23.64 -10.67
C ASP A 92 -21.12 22.63 -10.72
N ASN A 93 -20.88 21.47 -11.35
CA ASN A 93 -21.86 20.41 -11.57
C ASN A 93 -22.07 19.65 -10.25
N THR A 94 -22.65 20.33 -9.27
CA THR A 94 -23.04 19.74 -7.99
C THR A 94 -24.33 18.94 -8.18
N LEU A 95 -24.31 17.67 -7.79
CA LEU A 95 -25.49 16.82 -7.85
C LEU A 95 -26.34 17.05 -6.61
N SER A 96 -27.56 17.55 -6.79
CA SER A 96 -28.52 17.72 -5.69
C SER A 96 -28.91 16.37 -5.07
N GLU A 97 -29.36 16.39 -3.82
CA GLU A 97 -29.81 15.19 -3.10
C GLU A 97 -30.95 14.47 -3.84
N GLU A 98 -31.93 15.20 -4.37
CA GLU A 98 -33.02 14.63 -5.16
C GLU A 98 -32.51 13.90 -6.41
N ASN A 99 -31.51 14.47 -7.08
CA ASN A 99 -30.92 13.84 -8.25
C ASN A 99 -30.04 12.66 -7.86
N MET A 100 -29.37 12.70 -6.70
CA MET A 100 -28.66 11.56 -6.12
C MET A 100 -29.61 10.37 -5.93
N VAL A 101 -30.77 10.59 -5.31
CA VAL A 101 -31.79 9.55 -5.13
C VAL A 101 -32.20 8.96 -6.48
N LYS A 102 -32.47 9.79 -7.49
CA LYS A 102 -32.82 9.32 -8.85
C LYS A 102 -31.70 8.45 -9.45
N GLU A 103 -30.43 8.84 -9.30
CA GLU A 103 -29.31 8.03 -9.78
C GLU A 103 -29.20 6.69 -9.04
N VAL A 104 -29.39 6.67 -7.73
CA VAL A 104 -29.43 5.42 -6.94
C VAL A 104 -30.59 4.53 -7.38
N LEU A 105 -31.78 5.08 -7.63
CA LEU A 105 -32.92 4.31 -8.15
C LEU A 105 -32.62 3.68 -9.52
N LYS A 106 -31.83 4.34 -10.38
CA LYS A 106 -31.34 3.73 -11.64
C LYS A 106 -30.35 2.59 -11.36
N MET A 107 -29.53 2.67 -10.31
CA MET A 107 -28.64 1.56 -9.92
C MET A 107 -29.42 0.33 -9.45
N ILE A 108 -30.62 0.51 -8.87
CA ILE A 108 -31.49 -0.61 -8.49
C ILE A 108 -31.91 -1.43 -9.70
N THR A 109 -32.23 -0.78 -10.83
CA THR A 109 -32.63 -1.48 -12.06
C THR A 109 -31.45 -2.11 -12.79
N SER A 110 -30.22 -1.66 -12.50
CA SER A 110 -28.98 -2.10 -13.15
C SER A 110 -27.91 -2.54 -12.12
N ARG A 111 -28.28 -3.43 -11.18
CA ARG A 111 -27.41 -3.79 -10.03
C ARG A 111 -26.00 -4.22 -10.41
N GLU A 112 -25.86 -4.96 -11.51
CA GLU A 112 -24.57 -5.46 -12.00
C GLU A 112 -23.62 -4.33 -12.46
N LYS A 113 -24.16 -3.14 -12.75
CA LYS A 113 -23.41 -1.97 -13.22
C LYS A 113 -23.30 -0.87 -12.18
N ALA A 114 -23.78 -1.10 -10.95
CA ALA A 114 -23.82 -0.07 -9.90
C ALA A 114 -22.44 0.56 -9.65
N GLN A 115 -21.38 -0.24 -9.64
CA GLN A 115 -19.99 0.20 -9.46
C GLN A 115 -19.56 1.20 -10.55
N LEU A 116 -19.82 0.88 -11.81
CA LEU A 116 -19.49 1.76 -12.95
C LEU A 116 -20.32 3.04 -12.93
N MET A 117 -21.58 2.94 -12.52
CA MET A 117 -22.44 4.11 -12.35
C MET A 117 -21.89 5.04 -11.26
N ILE A 118 -21.47 4.51 -10.11
CA ILE A 118 -20.84 5.29 -9.04
C ILE A 118 -19.58 6.00 -9.54
N ILE A 119 -18.71 5.30 -10.29
CA ILE A 119 -17.50 5.89 -10.88
C ILE A 119 -17.85 7.00 -11.89
N SER A 120 -18.87 6.78 -12.72
CA SER A 120 -19.38 7.81 -13.62
C SER A 120 -19.91 9.02 -12.86
N LEU A 121 -20.57 8.84 -11.71
CA LEU A 121 -20.99 9.96 -10.87
C LEU A 121 -19.78 10.73 -10.33
N MET A 122 -18.77 10.04 -9.78
CA MET A 122 -17.53 10.65 -9.25
C MET A 122 -16.73 11.41 -10.31
N ALA A 123 -16.85 11.00 -11.58
CA ALA A 123 -16.22 11.67 -12.70
C ALA A 123 -16.96 12.96 -13.11
N LYS A 124 -18.30 12.97 -13.03
CA LYS A 124 -19.16 14.02 -13.59
C LYS A 124 -19.59 15.08 -12.58
N TYR A 125 -19.75 14.70 -11.32
CA TYR A 125 -20.42 15.53 -10.33
C TYR A 125 -19.59 15.72 -9.06
N LYS A 126 -19.86 16.82 -8.35
CA LYS A 126 -19.53 16.96 -6.93
C LYS A 126 -20.74 16.54 -6.09
N PHE A 127 -20.54 15.71 -5.07
CA PHE A 127 -21.62 15.24 -4.21
C PHE A 127 -21.11 14.70 -2.87
N ASN A 128 -22.01 14.57 -1.90
CA ASN A 128 -21.72 14.00 -0.59
C ASN A 128 -21.63 12.46 -0.67
N LEU A 129 -20.42 11.91 -0.50
CA LEU A 129 -20.17 10.47 -0.55
C LEU A 129 -20.87 9.71 0.58
N SER A 130 -20.99 10.31 1.78
CA SER A 130 -21.68 9.70 2.91
C SER A 130 -23.17 9.50 2.61
N LEU A 131 -23.82 10.49 2.00
CA LEU A 131 -25.22 10.37 1.56
C LEU A 131 -25.38 9.25 0.51
N LEU A 132 -24.46 9.14 -0.45
CA LEU A 132 -24.50 8.04 -1.42
C LEU A 132 -24.39 6.67 -0.71
N LYS A 133 -23.47 6.52 0.26
CA LYS A 133 -23.33 5.28 1.05
C LYS A 133 -24.62 4.93 1.78
N GLU A 134 -25.24 5.90 2.45
CA GLU A 134 -26.50 5.72 3.18
C GLU A 134 -27.63 5.26 2.25
N LEU A 135 -27.75 5.87 1.06
CA LEU A 135 -28.75 5.50 0.07
C LEU A 135 -28.51 4.10 -0.51
N LEU A 136 -27.27 3.74 -0.83
CA LEU A 136 -26.92 2.39 -1.31
C LEU A 136 -27.29 1.34 -0.26
N LEU A 137 -26.97 1.59 1.01
CA LEU A 137 -27.31 0.71 2.13
C LEU A 137 -28.82 0.59 2.33
N ALA A 138 -29.54 1.71 2.35
CA ALA A 138 -31.00 1.74 2.51
C ALA A 138 -31.73 0.93 1.42
N HIS A 139 -31.19 0.90 0.20
CA HIS A 139 -31.73 0.14 -0.92
C HIS A 139 -31.10 -1.26 -1.11
N LYS A 140 -30.26 -1.71 -0.16
CA LYS A 140 -29.58 -3.01 -0.18
C LYS A 140 -28.79 -3.23 -1.49
N ILE A 141 -28.14 -2.18 -1.98
CA ILE A 141 -27.27 -2.24 -3.14
C ILE A 141 -25.86 -2.57 -2.65
N ASP A 142 -25.46 -3.83 -2.83
CA ASP A 142 -24.12 -4.32 -2.50
C ASP A 142 -23.08 -3.87 -3.54
N ALA A 143 -22.71 -2.60 -3.48
CA ALA A 143 -21.71 -2.01 -4.38
C ALA A 143 -20.30 -2.23 -3.81
N SER A 144 -19.54 -3.13 -4.46
CA SER A 144 -18.12 -3.35 -4.16
C SER A 144 -17.28 -3.28 -5.43
N PHE A 145 -16.16 -2.55 -5.39
CA PHE A 145 -15.21 -2.47 -6.51
C PHE A 145 -14.46 -3.78 -6.78
N SER A 146 -14.53 -4.77 -5.88
CA SER A 146 -13.96 -6.11 -6.09
C SER A 146 -14.56 -6.87 -7.27
N LYS A 147 -15.77 -6.48 -7.70
CA LYS A 147 -16.50 -7.12 -8.82
C LYS A 147 -16.31 -6.40 -10.15
N ILE A 148 -15.53 -5.32 -10.20
CA ILE A 148 -15.38 -4.53 -11.43
C ILE A 148 -14.46 -5.25 -12.42
N LEU A 149 -14.87 -5.31 -13.69
CA LEU A 149 -14.03 -5.91 -14.72
C LEU A 149 -13.06 -4.88 -15.28
N TYR A 150 -11.82 -5.29 -15.53
CA TYR A 150 -10.82 -4.44 -16.20
C TYR A 150 -11.36 -3.84 -17.50
N SER A 151 -12.06 -4.66 -18.30
CA SER A 151 -12.59 -4.27 -19.60
C SER A 151 -13.59 -3.11 -19.52
N GLU A 152 -14.25 -2.94 -18.37
CA GLU A 152 -15.26 -1.91 -18.17
C GLU A 152 -14.66 -0.62 -17.61
N ILE A 153 -13.65 -0.73 -16.75
CA ILE A 153 -13.05 0.41 -16.06
C ILE A 153 -11.87 1.03 -16.81
N ALA A 154 -11.11 0.24 -17.58
CA ALA A 154 -9.95 0.71 -18.34
C ALA A 154 -10.24 1.95 -19.21
N PRO A 155 -11.38 2.04 -19.94
CA PRO A 155 -11.71 3.23 -20.73
C PRO A 155 -11.81 4.53 -19.92
N THR A 156 -12.17 4.46 -18.63
CA THR A 156 -12.34 5.65 -17.77
C THR A 156 -11.02 6.37 -17.48
N VAL A 157 -9.89 5.69 -17.70
CA VAL A 157 -8.52 6.21 -17.55
C VAL A 157 -7.77 6.23 -18.88
N GLY A 158 -8.49 6.15 -20.00
CA GLY A 158 -7.93 6.23 -21.35
C GLY A 158 -7.14 5.00 -21.78
N LEU A 159 -7.38 3.84 -21.16
CA LEU A 159 -6.76 2.58 -21.55
C LEU A 159 -7.70 1.77 -22.49
N ASP A 160 -7.09 0.97 -23.36
CA ASP A 160 -7.78 0.06 -24.27
C ASP A 160 -7.99 -1.31 -23.60
N PRO A 161 -9.25 -1.70 -23.31
CA PRO A 161 -9.55 -2.97 -22.66
C PRO A 161 -9.06 -4.20 -23.44
N ILE A 162 -8.97 -4.11 -24.77
CA ILE A 162 -8.52 -5.22 -25.65
C ILE A 162 -7.01 -5.47 -25.48
N ARG A 163 -6.23 -4.42 -25.16
CA ARG A 163 -4.78 -4.53 -24.97
C ARG A 163 -4.41 -5.18 -23.64
N GLY A 164 -5.37 -5.36 -22.73
CA GLY A 164 -5.21 -6.15 -21.51
C GLY A 164 -3.99 -5.74 -20.69
N GLY A 165 -3.88 -4.44 -20.40
CA GLY A 165 -2.86 -3.85 -19.54
C GLY A 165 -1.50 -3.57 -20.19
N ILE A 166 -1.27 -3.99 -21.44
CA ILE A 166 0.00 -3.78 -22.14
C ILE A 166 0.24 -2.29 -22.45
N ASP A 167 -0.84 -1.54 -22.61
CA ASP A 167 -0.88 -0.13 -22.94
C ASP A 167 -0.81 0.80 -21.72
N ILE A 168 -0.73 0.25 -20.51
CA ILE A 168 -0.59 1.06 -19.30
C ILE A 168 0.75 1.82 -19.36
N PRO A 169 0.72 3.17 -19.39
CA PRO A 169 1.94 3.97 -19.39
C PRO A 169 2.73 3.74 -18.10
N THR A 170 4.02 3.97 -18.13
CA THR A 170 4.90 3.68 -16.99
C THR A 170 5.29 4.93 -16.22
N PHE A 171 5.59 4.79 -14.93
CA PHE A 171 6.34 5.77 -14.14
C PHE A 171 7.57 5.12 -13.51
N GLU A 172 8.59 5.90 -13.19
CA GLU A 172 9.82 5.40 -12.62
C GLU A 172 9.62 5.06 -11.14
N MET A 173 9.88 3.80 -10.79
CA MET A 173 9.91 3.31 -9.42
C MET A 173 11.36 3.22 -8.95
N HIS A 174 11.58 3.51 -7.68
CA HIS A 174 12.90 3.41 -7.06
C HIS A 174 12.86 2.53 -5.81
N ARG A 175 14.06 2.18 -5.32
CA ARG A 175 14.28 1.56 -4.02
C ARG A 175 14.97 2.61 -3.15
N ALA A 176 14.26 3.15 -2.16
CA ALA A 176 14.82 4.09 -1.20
C ALA A 176 15.51 3.29 -0.09
N ARG A 177 16.79 3.54 0.14
CA ARG A 177 17.59 2.73 1.07
C ARG A 177 17.10 2.92 2.51
N LEU A 178 16.80 1.81 3.19
CA LEU A 178 16.56 1.78 4.63
C LEU A 178 17.86 1.57 5.41
N PRO A 179 17.98 2.15 6.62
CA PRO A 179 19.05 1.79 7.56
C PRO A 179 19.08 0.28 7.83
N HIS A 180 20.28 -0.28 8.07
CA HIS A 180 20.45 -1.70 8.35
C HIS A 180 19.69 -2.14 9.61
N SER A 181 19.69 -1.33 10.66
CA SER A 181 18.96 -1.60 11.91
C SER A 181 17.46 -1.79 11.65
N THR A 182 16.83 -0.85 10.95
CA THR A 182 15.41 -0.95 10.57
C THR A 182 15.13 -2.18 9.72
N CYS A 183 16.00 -2.48 8.74
CA CYS A 183 15.85 -3.67 7.90
C CYS A 183 15.98 -4.97 8.72
N TYR A 184 16.87 -4.98 9.72
CA TYR A 184 17.05 -6.12 10.62
C TYR A 184 15.80 -6.36 11.47
N ASP A 185 15.23 -5.30 12.04
CA ASP A 185 13.99 -5.41 12.84
C ASP A 185 12.82 -5.95 12.01
N ILE A 186 12.70 -5.50 10.75
CA ILE A 186 11.70 -6.04 9.80
C ILE A 186 11.91 -7.54 9.57
N LEU A 187 13.15 -7.99 9.39
CA LEU A 187 13.45 -9.41 9.21
C LEU A 187 13.08 -10.23 10.46
N MET A 188 13.28 -9.69 11.66
CA MET A 188 12.87 -10.34 12.91
C MET A 188 11.36 -10.42 13.04
N ASP A 189 10.64 -9.35 12.71
CA ASP A 189 9.17 -9.34 12.69
C ASP A 189 8.63 -10.36 11.68
N LEU A 190 9.17 -10.39 10.44
CA LEU A 190 8.77 -11.36 9.42
C LEU A 190 9.07 -12.80 9.84
N LYS A 191 10.18 -13.05 10.53
CA LYS A 191 10.48 -14.36 11.12
C LYS A 191 9.43 -14.75 12.15
N ALA A 192 9.04 -13.85 13.04
CA ALA A 192 8.00 -14.09 14.04
C ALA A 192 6.63 -14.36 13.38
N LEU A 193 6.24 -13.54 12.40
CA LEU A 193 5.01 -13.71 11.64
C LEU A 193 5.01 -15.02 10.84
N THR A 194 6.15 -15.43 10.31
CA THR A 194 6.29 -16.73 9.62
C THR A 194 6.09 -17.90 10.59
N PHE A 195 6.56 -17.79 11.84
CA PHE A 195 6.24 -18.80 12.86
C PHE A 195 4.77 -18.81 13.27
N GLN A 196 4.11 -17.66 13.23
CA GLN A 196 2.71 -17.54 13.64
C GLN A 196 1.72 -17.99 12.56
N TYR A 197 1.94 -17.58 11.30
CA TYR A 197 1.00 -17.78 10.20
C TYR A 197 1.48 -18.81 9.16
N GLY A 198 2.74 -19.24 9.24
CA GLY A 198 3.41 -19.96 8.18
C GLY A 198 3.97 -19.02 7.12
N THR A 199 4.60 -19.59 6.09
CA THR A 199 4.93 -18.90 4.85
C THR A 199 3.68 -18.70 3.98
N ALA A 200 3.80 -17.89 2.92
CA ALA A 200 2.67 -17.50 2.05
C ALA A 200 1.82 -18.67 1.55
N GLU A 201 2.43 -19.83 1.27
CA GLU A 201 1.72 -21.04 0.82
C GLU A 201 0.81 -21.69 1.86
N PHE A 202 1.03 -21.42 3.15
CA PHE A 202 0.20 -21.95 4.24
C PHE A 202 -1.00 -21.06 4.56
N HIS A 203 -1.04 -19.85 4.00
CA HIS A 203 -2.16 -18.95 4.21
C HIS A 203 -3.41 -19.50 3.51
N ARG A 204 -4.54 -19.51 4.22
CA ARG A 204 -5.82 -20.03 3.71
C ARG A 204 -6.80 -18.94 3.30
N ASN A 205 -6.47 -17.68 3.56
CA ASN A 205 -7.30 -16.52 3.27
C ASN A 205 -6.45 -15.25 3.11
N GLU A 206 -7.09 -14.20 2.59
CA GLU A 206 -6.48 -12.88 2.38
C GLU A 206 -6.08 -12.23 3.72
N GLU A 207 -6.83 -12.48 4.80
CA GLU A 207 -6.56 -11.92 6.13
C GLU A 207 -5.20 -12.36 6.70
N ALA A 208 -4.90 -13.66 6.67
CA ALA A 208 -3.61 -14.20 7.12
C ALA A 208 -2.46 -13.64 6.28
N THR A 209 -2.63 -13.61 4.96
CA THR A 209 -1.64 -13.03 4.03
C THR A 209 -1.43 -11.55 4.31
N SER A 210 -2.50 -10.80 4.59
CA SER A 210 -2.43 -9.38 4.92
C SER A 210 -1.67 -9.12 6.22
N ARG A 211 -1.94 -9.89 7.28
CA ARG A 211 -1.21 -9.78 8.54
C ARG A 211 0.28 -10.07 8.35
N TRP A 212 0.62 -11.11 7.59
CA TRP A 212 2.02 -11.42 7.30
C TRP A 212 2.69 -10.32 6.45
N VAL A 213 2.01 -9.83 5.41
CA VAL A 213 2.51 -8.73 4.56
C VAL A 213 2.77 -7.47 5.36
N SER A 214 1.96 -7.18 6.39
CA SER A 214 2.16 -6.01 7.26
C SER A 214 3.54 -5.96 7.91
N GLY A 215 4.18 -7.11 8.15
CA GLY A 215 5.56 -7.18 8.64
C GLY A 215 6.57 -6.43 7.78
N HIS A 216 6.31 -6.29 6.47
CA HIS A 216 7.21 -5.57 5.55
C HIS A 216 7.24 -4.06 5.77
N PHE A 217 6.21 -3.49 6.39
CA PHE A 217 6.06 -2.04 6.53
C PHE A 217 5.75 -1.55 7.95
N ASN A 218 5.41 -2.44 8.90
CA ASN A 218 5.09 -2.03 10.28
C ASN A 218 6.24 -1.30 10.99
N ARG A 219 7.51 -1.55 10.62
CA ARG A 219 8.67 -0.78 11.13
C ARG A 219 8.99 0.47 10.30
N ILE A 220 8.47 0.56 9.08
CA ILE A 220 8.65 1.73 8.21
C ILE A 220 7.72 2.85 8.64
N LEU A 221 6.45 2.55 8.94
CA LEU A 221 5.44 3.55 9.30
C LEU A 221 5.81 4.41 10.53
N PRO A 222 6.37 3.85 11.63
CA PRO A 222 6.78 4.64 12.78
C PRO A 222 7.85 5.70 12.47
N LEU A 223 8.62 5.55 11.38
CA LEU A 223 9.60 6.57 10.96
C LEU A 223 8.94 7.92 10.62
N PHE A 224 7.62 7.91 10.36
CA PHE A 224 6.82 9.09 10.07
C PHE A 224 6.12 9.67 11.31
N PHE A 225 6.41 9.17 12.52
CA PHE A 225 5.87 9.66 13.81
C PHE A 225 4.36 9.97 13.79
N GLY A 226 3.56 9.08 13.19
CA GLY A 226 2.11 9.24 13.10
C GLY A 226 1.61 10.23 12.03
N ALA A 227 2.50 10.86 11.26
CA ALA A 227 2.11 11.72 10.13
C ALA A 227 1.52 10.93 8.95
N LEU A 228 1.81 9.63 8.89
CA LEU A 228 1.13 8.67 8.01
C LEU A 228 0.26 7.76 8.87
N LEU A 229 -1.06 7.92 8.75
CA LEU A 229 -2.04 7.12 9.48
C LEU A 229 -2.69 6.12 8.53
N ASN A 230 -2.68 4.85 8.92
CA ASN A 230 -3.52 3.85 8.28
C ASN A 230 -4.97 4.04 8.75
N THR A 231 -5.86 4.38 7.83
CA THR A 231 -7.31 4.42 8.05
C THR A 231 -7.91 3.19 7.36
N PRO A 232 -8.16 2.07 8.06
CA PRO A 232 -8.78 0.90 7.48
C PRO A 232 -10.28 1.18 7.25
N GLU A 233 -10.58 2.09 6.33
CA GLU A 233 -11.95 2.40 5.89
C GLU A 233 -12.12 1.91 4.46
N VAL A 234 -13.14 1.09 4.23
CA VAL A 234 -13.53 0.72 2.87
C VAL A 234 -14.30 1.89 2.27
N LEU A 235 -13.84 2.43 1.15
CA LEU A 235 -14.51 3.57 0.50
C LEU A 235 -15.95 3.26 0.09
N LEU A 236 -16.28 2.00 -0.18
CA LEU A 236 -17.63 1.49 -0.33
C LEU A 236 -17.77 0.23 0.51
N GLU A 237 -18.35 0.37 1.70
CA GLU A 237 -18.66 -0.78 2.54
C GLU A 237 -19.76 -1.61 1.88
N SER A 238 -19.48 -2.89 1.71
CA SER A 238 -20.42 -3.89 1.25
C SER A 238 -20.78 -4.79 2.44
N ASP A 239 -22.00 -5.31 2.53
CA ASP A 239 -22.37 -6.20 3.64
C ASP A 239 -21.48 -7.47 3.65
N ILE A 240 -20.93 -7.83 2.48
CA ILE A 240 -20.03 -8.94 2.26
C ILE A 240 -18.59 -8.63 2.73
N THR A 241 -18.12 -7.37 2.66
CA THR A 241 -16.75 -6.99 3.06
C THR A 241 -16.48 -7.11 4.55
N LYS A 242 -17.49 -7.44 5.37
CA LYS A 242 -17.29 -7.86 6.77
C LYS A 242 -16.48 -9.16 6.89
N SER A 243 -16.24 -9.90 5.80
CA SER A 243 -15.52 -11.19 5.80
C SER A 243 -14.00 -11.08 5.56
N GLY A 244 -13.28 -10.28 6.35
CA GLY A 244 -11.82 -10.43 6.51
C GLY A 244 -10.91 -9.86 5.40
N ARG A 245 -11.41 -8.95 4.54
CA ARG A 245 -10.54 -8.21 3.62
C ARG A 245 -9.96 -6.99 4.34
N ILE A 246 -8.63 -6.94 4.43
CA ILE A 246 -7.91 -5.80 5.01
C ILE A 246 -7.37 -4.96 3.85
N GLU A 247 -7.82 -3.71 3.77
CA GLU A 247 -7.27 -2.67 2.91
C GLU A 247 -6.49 -1.70 3.79
N TYR A 248 -5.30 -1.27 3.35
CA TYR A 248 -4.54 -0.24 4.06
C TYR A 248 -4.61 1.06 3.26
N GLN A 249 -5.20 2.08 3.85
CA GLN A 249 -5.25 3.41 3.24
C GLN A 249 -4.45 4.35 4.12
N TYR A 250 -3.38 4.94 3.57
CA TYR A 250 -2.55 5.86 4.32
C TYR A 250 -2.88 7.31 3.96
N THR A 251 -3.17 8.08 4.99
CA THR A 251 -3.48 9.50 4.86
C THR A 251 -2.35 10.37 5.42
N VAL A 252 -2.17 11.53 4.80
CA VAL A 252 -1.32 12.64 5.29
C VAL A 252 -2.25 13.84 5.44
N GLU A 253 -2.46 14.32 6.66
CA GLU A 253 -3.37 15.45 6.96
C GLU A 253 -4.77 15.33 6.33
N GLY A 254 -5.33 14.11 6.32
CA GLY A 254 -6.66 13.82 5.76
C GLY A 254 -6.70 13.64 4.23
N GLY A 255 -5.57 13.80 3.54
CA GLY A 255 -5.41 13.44 2.13
C GLY A 255 -4.91 12.00 1.97
N ILE A 256 -5.64 11.18 1.23
CA ILE A 256 -5.27 9.78 0.92
C ILE A 256 -4.11 9.78 -0.06
N SER A 257 -2.93 9.32 0.35
CA SER A 257 -1.71 9.38 -0.48
C SER A 257 -1.22 8.00 -0.94
N ILE A 258 -1.45 6.96 -0.13
CA ILE A 258 -1.17 5.57 -0.50
C ILE A 258 -2.42 4.75 -0.29
N LEU A 259 -2.68 3.91 -1.28
CA LEU A 259 -3.72 2.92 -1.27
C LEU A 259 -3.08 1.54 -1.45
N PHE A 260 -3.14 0.74 -0.41
CA PHE A 260 -2.77 -0.66 -0.44
C PHE A 260 -4.02 -1.48 -0.75
N ILE A 261 -4.06 -2.02 -1.96
CA ILE A 261 -5.24 -2.68 -2.49
C ILE A 261 -5.09 -4.15 -2.21
N GLY A 262 -5.93 -4.60 -1.27
CA GLY A 262 -6.13 -5.96 -0.78
C GLY A 262 -5.03 -6.97 -1.10
N VAL A 263 -4.38 -7.50 -0.06
CA VAL A 263 -3.49 -8.64 -0.22
C VAL A 263 -4.29 -9.84 -0.75
N LYS A 264 -4.08 -10.18 -2.01
CA LYS A 264 -4.74 -11.34 -2.63
C LYS A 264 -4.08 -12.61 -2.13
N LEU A 265 -4.86 -13.68 -1.98
CA LEU A 265 -4.26 -14.97 -1.63
C LEU A 265 -3.33 -15.47 -2.74
N THR A 266 -3.76 -15.31 -3.99
CA THR A 266 -2.91 -15.46 -5.18
C THR A 266 -3.38 -14.44 -6.21
N LEU A 267 -2.46 -13.84 -6.97
CA LEU A 267 -2.84 -12.97 -8.08
C LEU A 267 -3.43 -13.74 -9.28
N GLY A 268 -3.37 -15.07 -9.26
CA GLY A 268 -3.99 -15.92 -10.27
C GLY A 268 -3.39 -15.81 -11.68
N ASN A 269 -4.19 -16.21 -12.66
CA ASN A 269 -3.89 -16.17 -14.08
C ASN A 269 -3.98 -14.74 -14.65
N ARG A 270 -3.68 -14.55 -15.94
CA ARG A 270 -3.67 -13.22 -16.58
C ARG A 270 -4.99 -12.45 -16.44
N ARG A 271 -6.14 -13.13 -16.51
CA ARG A 271 -7.46 -12.51 -16.40
C ARG A 271 -7.70 -12.01 -14.98
N GLU A 272 -7.46 -12.85 -13.98
CA GLU A 272 -7.63 -12.51 -12.55
C GLU A 272 -6.73 -11.33 -12.16
N ARG A 273 -5.49 -11.28 -12.70
CA ARG A 273 -4.60 -10.12 -12.54
C ARG A 273 -5.17 -8.85 -13.13
N LEU A 274 -5.78 -8.92 -14.31
CA LEU A 274 -6.41 -7.75 -14.92
C LEU A 274 -7.60 -7.29 -14.09
N GLU A 275 -8.44 -8.19 -13.59
CA GLU A 275 -9.55 -7.86 -12.68
C GLU A 275 -9.03 -7.16 -11.41
N CYS A 276 -7.92 -7.63 -10.83
CA CYS A 276 -7.25 -6.93 -9.72
C CYS A 276 -6.76 -5.53 -10.11
N ILE A 277 -6.19 -5.35 -11.31
CA ILE A 277 -5.80 -4.03 -11.82
C ILE A 277 -7.04 -3.14 -12.05
N GLY A 278 -8.14 -3.69 -12.54
CA GLY A 278 -9.41 -2.97 -12.69
C GLY A 278 -9.93 -2.45 -11.35
N GLN A 279 -9.87 -3.29 -10.32
CA GLN A 279 -10.13 -2.91 -8.95
C GLN A 279 -9.18 -1.78 -8.48
N VAL A 280 -7.88 -1.87 -8.80
CA VAL A 280 -6.91 -0.82 -8.46
C VAL A 280 -7.27 0.53 -9.06
N ILE A 281 -7.71 0.54 -10.32
CA ILE A 281 -8.16 1.76 -11.00
C ILE A 281 -9.41 2.33 -10.30
N ALA A 282 -10.40 1.49 -10.02
CA ALA A 282 -11.66 1.92 -9.40
C ALA A 282 -11.46 2.55 -8.01
N GLU A 283 -10.70 1.88 -7.14
CA GLU A 283 -10.41 2.39 -5.80
C GLU A 283 -9.56 3.67 -5.86
N SER A 284 -8.59 3.75 -6.79
CA SER A 284 -7.80 4.97 -6.99
C SER A 284 -8.64 6.18 -7.44
N ILE A 285 -9.63 5.96 -8.32
CA ILE A 285 -10.59 7.01 -8.73
C ILE A 285 -11.40 7.48 -7.53
N ALA A 286 -11.86 6.55 -6.69
CA ALA A 286 -12.63 6.87 -5.49
C ALA A 286 -11.79 7.64 -4.47
N CYS A 287 -10.55 7.23 -4.18
CA CYS A 287 -9.62 7.99 -3.33
C CYS A 287 -9.37 9.40 -3.87
N SER A 288 -9.12 9.53 -5.17
CA SER A 288 -8.91 10.84 -5.81
C SER A 288 -10.16 11.72 -5.77
N PHE A 289 -11.36 11.12 -5.86
CA PHE A 289 -12.61 11.85 -5.64
C PHE A 289 -12.71 12.36 -4.20
N THR A 290 -12.48 11.51 -3.20
CA THR A 290 -12.48 11.90 -1.78
C THR A 290 -11.47 13.00 -1.49
N ASN A 291 -10.25 12.88 -2.01
CA ASN A 291 -9.23 13.92 -1.88
C ASN A 291 -9.72 15.27 -2.43
N ARG A 292 -10.32 15.27 -3.63
CA ARG A 292 -10.86 16.50 -4.24
C ARG A 292 -11.99 17.12 -3.41
N GLN A 293 -12.89 16.31 -2.84
CA GLN A 293 -13.93 16.80 -1.93
C GLN A 293 -13.33 17.49 -0.69
N ASN A 294 -12.17 16.99 -0.23
CA ASN A 294 -11.44 17.55 0.89
C ASN A 294 -10.49 18.72 0.51
N GLY A 295 -10.53 19.16 -0.75
CA GLY A 295 -9.68 20.26 -1.26
C GLY A 295 -8.24 19.85 -1.51
N PHE A 296 -7.99 18.56 -1.77
CA PHE A 296 -6.68 18.01 -2.06
C PHE A 296 -6.57 17.56 -3.51
N ASN A 297 -5.42 17.84 -4.13
CA ASN A 297 -5.04 17.32 -5.43
C ASN A 297 -3.66 16.66 -5.34
N LEU A 298 -3.63 15.35 -5.11
CA LEU A 298 -2.40 14.57 -5.06
C LEU A 298 -2.57 13.23 -5.79
N PRO A 299 -1.48 12.68 -6.35
CA PRO A 299 -1.47 11.32 -6.90
C PRO A 299 -1.76 10.28 -5.82
N ILE A 300 -2.48 9.24 -6.20
CA ILE A 300 -2.71 8.04 -5.38
C ILE A 300 -1.67 6.99 -5.78
N LEU A 301 -0.84 6.55 -4.84
CA LEU A 301 0.05 5.41 -5.06
C LEU A 301 -0.67 4.12 -4.71
N GLY A 302 -0.91 3.27 -5.71
CA GLY A 302 -1.54 1.96 -5.57
C GLY A 302 -0.51 0.86 -5.37
N ILE A 303 -0.72 -0.04 -4.42
CA ILE A 303 0.12 -1.24 -4.23
C ILE A 303 -0.79 -2.46 -4.29
N LEU A 304 -0.47 -3.40 -5.19
CA LEU A 304 -1.15 -4.70 -5.32
C LEU A 304 -0.14 -5.81 -5.02
N CYS A 305 -0.47 -6.74 -4.13
CA CYS A 305 0.38 -7.88 -3.85
C CYS A 305 -0.37 -9.14 -3.42
N ASP A 306 0.32 -10.28 -3.48
CA ASP A 306 -0.09 -11.56 -2.90
C ASP A 306 0.88 -12.08 -1.83
N GLY A 307 1.73 -11.21 -1.31
CA GLY A 307 2.81 -11.57 -0.39
C GLY A 307 4.06 -12.13 -1.08
N GLU A 308 3.93 -12.66 -2.30
CA GLU A 308 5.07 -13.08 -3.12
C GLU A 308 5.55 -11.99 -4.07
N GLN A 309 4.63 -11.22 -4.63
CA GLN A 309 4.92 -10.21 -5.65
C GLN A 309 4.23 -8.89 -5.33
N PHE A 310 4.95 -7.79 -5.57
CA PHE A 310 4.47 -6.44 -5.34
C PHE A 310 4.47 -5.67 -6.66
N ASN A 311 3.30 -5.18 -7.07
CA ASN A 311 3.09 -4.29 -8.20
C ASN A 311 2.72 -2.89 -7.69
N PHE A 312 3.28 -1.87 -8.33
CA PHE A 312 3.13 -0.47 -7.93
C PHE A 312 2.44 0.29 -9.05
N PHE A 313 1.50 1.15 -8.67
CA PHE A 313 0.70 1.95 -9.57
C PHE A 313 0.65 3.40 -9.11
N GLU A 314 0.39 4.28 -10.05
CA GLU A 314 0.13 5.68 -9.77
C GLU A 314 -1.14 6.09 -10.51
N PHE A 315 -2.05 6.73 -9.80
CA PHE A 315 -3.20 7.39 -10.37
C PHE A 315 -3.13 8.89 -10.11
N GLN A 316 -3.25 9.71 -11.15
CA GLN A 316 -3.29 11.16 -11.01
C GLN A 316 -4.41 11.74 -11.86
N LYS A 317 -5.21 12.62 -11.28
CA LYS A 317 -6.22 13.39 -12.00
C LYS A 317 -5.75 14.83 -12.13
N LYS A 318 -5.50 15.28 -13.36
CA LYS A 318 -4.93 16.60 -13.65
C LYS A 318 -5.92 17.77 -13.57
N GLY A 319 -7.22 17.49 -13.50
CA GLY A 319 -8.25 18.52 -13.33
C GLY A 319 -9.68 17.99 -13.49
N THR A 320 -10.64 18.88 -13.35
CA THR A 320 -12.06 18.60 -13.60
C THR A 320 -12.28 18.36 -15.09
N GLY A 321 -13.04 17.32 -15.45
CA GLY A 321 -13.34 16.96 -16.84
C GLY A 321 -12.23 16.23 -17.60
N GLN A 322 -11.00 16.16 -17.07
CA GLN A 322 -9.94 15.33 -17.65
C GLN A 322 -10.02 13.89 -17.15
N ALA A 323 -9.74 12.94 -18.04
CA ALA A 323 -9.55 11.55 -17.67
C ALA A 323 -8.37 11.42 -16.70
N GLY A 324 -8.51 10.52 -15.72
CA GLY A 324 -7.41 10.19 -14.83
C GLY A 324 -6.29 9.49 -15.61
N GLN A 325 -5.05 9.73 -15.23
CA GLN A 325 -3.89 9.01 -15.76
C GLN A 325 -3.55 7.88 -14.80
N PHE A 326 -3.59 6.64 -15.31
CA PHE A 326 -3.20 5.44 -14.56
C PHE A 326 -1.88 4.91 -15.11
N ARG A 327 -0.89 4.71 -14.24
CA ARG A 327 0.48 4.35 -14.62
C ARG A 327 0.99 3.15 -13.82
N LEU A 328 1.82 2.34 -14.46
CA LEU A 328 2.50 1.19 -13.85
C LEU A 328 3.93 1.54 -13.47
N GLY A 329 4.35 1.16 -12.27
CA GLY A 329 5.70 1.36 -11.78
C GLY A 329 6.71 0.43 -12.46
N VAL A 330 7.83 1.00 -12.90
CA VAL A 330 8.94 0.25 -13.51
C VAL A 330 10.25 0.66 -12.85
N PHE A 331 11.01 -0.32 -12.38
CA PHE A 331 12.32 -0.12 -11.75
C PHE A 331 13.42 0.12 -12.80
N PRO A 332 14.60 0.64 -12.43
CA PRO A 332 15.69 0.90 -13.37
C PRO A 332 16.21 -0.36 -14.09
N ASP A 333 15.99 -1.54 -13.50
CA ASP A 333 16.31 -2.85 -14.09
C ASP A 333 15.25 -3.34 -15.10
N GLY A 334 14.21 -2.53 -15.37
CA GLY A 334 13.09 -2.85 -16.26
C GLY A 334 12.03 -3.76 -15.62
N SER A 335 12.22 -4.18 -14.37
CA SER A 335 11.22 -4.99 -13.67
C SER A 335 9.97 -4.16 -13.37
N LYS A 336 8.81 -4.80 -13.50
CA LYS A 336 7.48 -4.23 -13.21
C LYS A 336 6.93 -4.65 -11.85
N ARG A 337 7.71 -5.46 -11.12
CA ARG A 337 7.34 -6.08 -9.85
C ARG A 337 8.57 -6.39 -9.03
N VAL A 338 8.43 -6.37 -7.71
CA VAL A 338 9.44 -6.89 -6.79
C VAL A 338 8.91 -8.20 -6.21
N ALA A 339 9.74 -9.24 -6.26
CA ALA A 339 9.40 -10.53 -5.66
C ALA A 339 10.04 -10.64 -4.27
N THR A 340 9.31 -11.22 -3.32
CA THR A 340 9.88 -11.74 -2.07
C THR A 340 10.45 -13.12 -2.31
N ALA A 341 11.39 -13.55 -1.48
CA ALA A 341 11.74 -14.96 -1.43
C ALA A 341 10.55 -15.72 -0.84
N ASN A 342 10.16 -16.80 -1.49
CA ASN A 342 9.31 -17.79 -0.88
C ASN A 342 10.21 -18.77 -0.08
N PRO A 343 10.22 -18.70 1.27
CA PRO A 343 11.10 -19.53 2.09
C PRO A 343 10.75 -21.01 1.99
N SER A 344 9.52 -21.34 1.59
CA SER A 344 8.96 -22.68 1.63
C SER A 344 9.59 -23.65 0.62
N SER A 345 10.30 -23.11 -0.38
CA SER A 345 11.22 -23.88 -1.21
C SER A 345 12.52 -24.21 -0.48
N LEU A 346 12.45 -24.67 0.79
CA LEU A 346 13.56 -25.21 1.59
C LEU A 346 14.15 -26.51 0.97
N ASP A 347 14.17 -26.60 -0.35
CA ASP A 347 15.08 -27.45 -1.08
C ASP A 347 16.51 -27.13 -0.61
N SER A 348 17.41 -28.12 -0.76
CA SER A 348 18.84 -28.00 -0.42
C SER A 348 19.57 -26.79 -1.02
N ASN A 349 18.92 -26.06 -1.94
CA ASN A 349 19.44 -24.90 -2.62
C ASN A 349 18.91 -23.55 -2.08
N PHE A 350 18.18 -23.55 -0.95
CA PHE A 350 17.67 -22.30 -0.37
C PHE A 350 18.81 -21.35 -0.01
N ASN A 351 18.84 -20.18 -0.65
CA ASN A 351 19.85 -19.17 -0.43
C ASN A 351 19.31 -18.07 0.51
N THR A 352 19.62 -18.19 1.80
CA THR A 352 19.22 -17.22 2.83
C THR A 352 19.66 -15.79 2.49
N GLN A 353 20.85 -15.62 1.91
CA GLN A 353 21.35 -14.30 1.54
C GLN A 353 20.48 -13.67 0.45
N GLN A 354 20.09 -14.45 -0.56
CA GLN A 354 19.19 -13.99 -1.62
C GLN A 354 17.81 -13.63 -1.05
N ALA A 355 17.29 -14.42 -0.11
CA ALA A 355 16.01 -14.13 0.53
C ALA A 355 16.02 -12.81 1.31
N VAL A 356 17.08 -12.57 2.08
CA VAL A 356 17.27 -11.29 2.79
C VAL A 356 17.33 -10.12 1.80
N LEU A 357 18.05 -10.26 0.67
CA LEU A 357 18.14 -9.21 -0.34
C LEU A 357 16.80 -8.92 -1.03
N GLN A 358 15.97 -9.95 -1.26
CA GLN A 358 14.63 -9.81 -1.85
C GLN A 358 13.67 -9.12 -0.89
N ILE A 359 13.62 -9.54 0.38
CA ILE A 359 12.82 -8.88 1.42
C ILE A 359 13.23 -7.41 1.54
N ARG A 360 14.53 -7.15 1.63
CA ARG A 360 15.05 -5.78 1.68
C ARG A 360 14.63 -4.96 0.47
N SER A 361 14.66 -5.55 -0.73
CA SER A 361 14.23 -4.85 -1.96
C SER A 361 12.75 -4.47 -1.94
N VAL A 362 11.88 -5.31 -1.36
CA VAL A 362 10.46 -4.98 -1.15
C VAL A 362 10.31 -3.84 -0.14
N CYS A 363 10.98 -3.93 1.01
CA CYS A 363 10.91 -2.89 2.04
C CYS A 363 11.44 -1.54 1.54
N GLU A 364 12.52 -1.52 0.76
CA GLU A 364 13.06 -0.28 0.16
C GLU A 364 12.12 0.31 -0.91
N ALA A 365 11.38 -0.52 -1.64
CA ALA A 365 10.35 -0.04 -2.59
C ALA A 365 9.12 0.51 -1.85
N LEU A 366 8.67 -0.14 -0.78
CA LEU A 366 7.60 0.35 0.09
C LEU A 366 8.01 1.66 0.76
N TYR A 367 9.24 1.75 1.29
CA TYR A 367 9.76 2.97 1.91
C TYR A 367 9.80 4.15 0.92
N TYR A 368 10.19 3.89 -0.33
CA TYR A 368 10.12 4.89 -1.40
C TYR A 368 8.68 5.40 -1.60
N CYS A 369 7.69 4.51 -1.66
CA CYS A 369 6.28 4.90 -1.75
C CYS A 369 5.84 5.76 -0.56
N PHE A 370 6.17 5.35 0.67
CA PHE A 370 5.84 6.11 1.89
C PHE A 370 6.48 7.50 1.93
N LEU A 371 7.78 7.61 1.62
CA LEU A 371 8.47 8.91 1.53
C LEU A 371 7.85 9.83 0.48
N ARG A 372 7.59 9.29 -0.71
CA ARG A 372 7.01 10.04 -1.81
C ARG A 372 5.59 10.52 -1.49
N ALA A 373 4.77 9.65 -0.91
CA ALA A 373 3.42 9.97 -0.49
C ALA A 373 3.39 11.03 0.60
N TYR A 374 4.25 10.89 1.62
CA TYR A 374 4.38 11.88 2.69
C TYR A 374 4.78 13.25 2.14
N SER A 375 5.83 13.31 1.31
CA SER A 375 6.30 14.56 0.70
C SER A 375 5.22 15.22 -0.17
N THR A 376 4.53 14.43 -0.99
CA THR A 376 3.46 14.93 -1.87
C THR A 376 2.23 15.38 -1.07
N GLY A 377 1.87 14.64 -0.02
CA GLY A 377 0.77 14.99 0.89
C GLY A 377 1.04 16.29 1.64
N LEU A 378 2.24 16.48 2.18
CA LEU A 378 2.67 17.74 2.78
C LEU A 378 2.60 18.90 1.78
N GLY A 379 3.07 18.68 0.54
CA GLY A 379 3.02 19.68 -0.52
C GLY A 379 1.59 20.10 -0.83
N ALA A 380 0.68 19.14 -1.00
CA ALA A 380 -0.74 19.40 -1.24
C ALA A 380 -1.38 20.19 -0.08
N PHE A 381 -1.08 19.82 1.17
CA PHE A 381 -1.58 20.55 2.34
C PHE A 381 -1.03 21.98 2.40
N TRP A 382 0.26 22.16 2.16
CA TRP A 382 0.90 23.48 2.14
C TRP A 382 0.28 24.39 1.07
N HIS A 383 0.07 23.88 -0.14
CA HIS A 383 -0.60 24.63 -1.21
C HIS A 383 -2.02 25.04 -0.83
N ARG A 384 -2.82 24.12 -0.28
CA ARG A 384 -4.16 24.41 0.21
C ARG A 384 -4.14 25.49 1.31
N SER A 385 -3.17 25.44 2.23
CA SER A 385 -3.00 26.45 3.28
C SER A 385 -2.67 27.82 2.69
N LEU A 386 -1.81 27.88 1.66
CA LEU A 386 -1.48 29.12 0.95
C LEU A 386 -2.69 29.72 0.24
N GLU A 387 -3.47 28.92 -0.47
CA GLU A 387 -4.69 29.35 -1.16
C GLU A 387 -5.70 29.93 -0.17
N LYS A 388 -5.91 29.24 0.96
CA LYS A 388 -6.79 29.72 2.02
C LYS A 388 -6.30 31.06 2.59
N SER A 389 -5.01 31.19 2.90
CA SER A 389 -4.42 32.46 3.33
C SER A 389 -4.60 33.61 2.34
N ARG A 390 -4.49 33.34 1.02
CA ARG A 390 -4.75 34.32 -0.03
C ARG A 390 -6.23 34.75 -0.05
N SER A 391 -7.15 33.79 0.03
CA SER A 391 -8.60 34.07 0.05
C SER A 391 -9.04 34.87 1.29
N GLU A 392 -8.41 34.63 2.44
CA GLU A 392 -8.71 35.30 3.71
C GLU A 392 -7.96 36.63 3.87
N GLY A 393 -7.00 36.94 2.99
CA GLY A 393 -6.12 38.10 3.11
C GLY A 393 -5.23 38.08 4.36
N LYS A 394 -5.01 36.91 4.96
CA LYS A 394 -4.25 36.73 6.21
C LYS A 394 -3.20 35.64 6.07
N THR A 395 -1.94 35.99 6.32
CA THR A 395 -0.86 35.00 6.44
C THR A 395 -1.01 34.23 7.75
N ARG A 396 -0.96 32.90 7.69
CA ARG A 396 -0.94 32.04 8.89
C ARG A 396 0.49 31.80 9.35
N ASP A 397 0.74 31.93 10.64
CA ASP A 397 2.06 31.73 11.27
C ASP A 397 2.65 30.33 11.02
N SER A 398 1.79 29.32 10.76
CA SER A 398 2.22 27.94 10.47
C SER A 398 2.69 27.72 9.03
N THR A 399 2.42 28.64 8.10
CA THR A 399 2.71 28.47 6.66
C THR A 399 4.21 28.26 6.36
N PRO A 400 5.14 29.01 6.97
CA PRO A 400 6.57 28.79 6.75
C PRO A 400 7.04 27.41 7.23
N LYS A 401 6.50 26.92 8.35
CA LYS A 401 6.82 25.58 8.89
C LYS A 401 6.44 24.47 7.93
N TRP A 402 5.27 24.57 7.30
CA TRP A 402 4.86 23.63 6.24
C TRP A 402 5.82 23.62 5.06
N GLY A 403 6.23 24.78 4.55
CA GLY A 403 7.18 24.87 3.44
C GLY A 403 8.55 24.27 3.80
N HIS A 404 9.01 24.48 5.03
CA HIS A 404 10.25 23.89 5.53
C HIS A 404 10.13 22.37 5.67
N ALA A 405 9.02 21.86 6.24
CA ALA A 405 8.73 20.43 6.29
C ALA A 405 8.71 19.78 4.90
N VAL A 406 8.07 20.41 3.90
CA VAL A 406 8.09 19.93 2.50
C VAL A 406 9.53 19.82 1.98
N THR A 407 10.36 20.82 2.23
CA THR A 407 11.77 20.83 1.82
C THR A 407 12.54 19.67 2.46
N LEU A 408 12.41 19.51 3.78
CA LEU A 408 13.05 18.43 4.54
C LEU A 408 12.58 17.05 4.09
N SER A 409 11.28 16.85 3.84
CA SER A 409 10.74 15.57 3.34
C SER A 409 11.31 15.20 1.98
N THR A 410 11.48 16.19 1.10
CA THR A 410 12.08 16.01 -0.24
C THR A 410 13.56 15.68 -0.12
N GLN A 411 14.28 16.35 0.78
CA GLN A 411 15.67 16.06 1.08
C GLN A 411 15.83 14.63 1.62
N ALA A 412 14.99 14.21 2.57
CA ALA A 412 15.00 12.84 3.11
C ALA A 412 14.81 11.79 2.01
N LEU A 413 13.86 12.01 1.08
CA LEU A 413 13.68 11.13 -0.08
C LEU A 413 14.94 11.08 -0.96
N ASN A 414 15.53 12.23 -1.28
CA ASN A 414 16.74 12.31 -2.09
C ASN A 414 17.95 11.64 -1.43
N GLU A 415 18.12 11.81 -0.11
CA GLU A 415 19.17 11.14 0.67
C GLU A 415 18.98 9.62 0.65
N ALA A 416 17.75 9.12 0.84
CA ALA A 416 17.48 7.68 0.77
C ALA A 416 17.73 7.09 -0.63
N LEU A 417 17.49 7.85 -1.70
CA LEU A 417 17.84 7.47 -3.07
C LEU A 417 19.35 7.52 -3.32
N ALA A 418 20.06 8.53 -2.79
CA ALA A 418 21.51 8.64 -2.88
C ALA A 418 22.21 7.47 -2.16
N ALA A 419 21.71 7.11 -0.97
CA ALA A 419 22.16 5.95 -0.21
C ALA A 419 22.02 4.64 -1.01
N ARG A 420 20.96 4.51 -1.81
CA ARG A 420 20.80 3.35 -2.72
C ARG A 420 21.88 3.33 -3.81
N VAL A 421 22.17 4.48 -4.41
CA VAL A 421 23.21 4.60 -5.44
C VAL A 421 24.60 4.27 -4.89
N GLN A 422 24.94 4.71 -3.68
CA GLN A 422 26.17 4.34 -2.98
C GLN A 422 26.27 2.83 -2.75
N TYR A 423 25.18 2.20 -2.31
CA TYR A 423 25.11 0.74 -2.14
C TYR A 423 25.41 0.00 -3.44
N GLU A 424 24.83 0.44 -4.57
CA GLU A 424 25.06 -0.16 -5.89
C GLU A 424 26.50 0.00 -6.40
N ARG A 425 27.25 0.98 -5.86
CA ARG A 425 28.68 1.16 -6.13
C ARG A 425 29.59 0.36 -5.19
N GLY A 426 29.03 -0.32 -4.18
CA GLY A 426 29.79 -1.03 -3.16
C GLY A 426 30.28 -0.14 -2.01
N GLU A 427 29.82 1.11 -1.92
CA GLU A 427 30.17 2.06 -0.86
C GLU A 427 29.27 1.81 0.37
N LEU A 428 29.45 0.67 1.04
CA LEU A 428 28.51 0.17 2.04
C LEU A 428 28.38 1.06 3.28
N ASP A 429 29.49 1.56 3.81
CA ASP A 429 29.49 2.42 5.02
C ASP A 429 28.84 3.77 4.72
N ALA A 430 29.25 4.42 3.63
CA ALA A 430 28.66 5.69 3.18
C ALA A 430 27.15 5.55 2.87
N SER A 431 26.75 4.43 2.27
CA SER A 431 25.33 4.09 2.04
C SER A 431 24.54 4.02 3.35
N GLN A 432 25.11 3.40 4.38
CA GLN A 432 24.47 3.29 5.68
C GLN A 432 24.38 4.65 6.38
N GLU A 433 25.47 5.41 6.43
CA GLU A 433 25.48 6.77 7.00
C GLU A 433 24.45 7.69 6.33
N THR A 434 24.36 7.62 5.00
CA THR A 434 23.40 8.41 4.21
C THR A 434 21.96 7.95 4.43
N ALA A 435 21.71 6.64 4.58
CA ALA A 435 20.38 6.12 4.90
C ALA A 435 19.92 6.56 6.31
N GLU A 436 20.83 6.58 7.29
CA GLU A 436 20.54 7.12 8.62
C GLU A 436 20.31 8.63 8.60
N SER A 437 21.06 9.36 7.78
CA SER A 437 20.82 10.78 7.53
C SER A 437 19.41 11.01 7.01
N ALA A 438 18.98 10.23 6.01
CA ALA A 438 17.63 10.33 5.45
C ALA A 438 16.54 10.18 6.53
N VAL A 439 16.70 9.24 7.46
CA VAL A 439 15.76 9.06 8.59
C VAL A 439 15.82 10.22 9.58
N ARG A 440 17.00 10.78 9.89
CA ARG A 440 17.12 11.99 10.73
C ARG A 440 16.45 13.19 10.07
N THR A 441 16.67 13.39 8.77
CA THR A 441 16.05 14.46 7.98
C THR A 441 14.53 14.28 7.91
N LEU A 442 14.03 13.04 7.76
CA LEU A 442 12.59 12.74 7.83
C LEU A 442 12.01 13.09 9.21
N SER A 443 12.71 12.72 10.29
CA SER A 443 12.29 13.07 11.65
C SER A 443 12.19 14.60 11.85
N GLN A 444 13.16 15.36 11.34
CA GLN A 444 13.11 16.82 11.34
C GLN A 444 11.90 17.35 10.57
N SER A 445 11.62 16.81 9.38
CA SER A 445 10.42 17.17 8.60
C SER A 445 9.13 16.97 9.40
N VAL A 446 8.96 15.81 10.04
CA VAL A 446 7.76 15.51 10.81
C VAL A 446 7.64 16.40 12.05
N ASN A 447 8.77 16.76 12.66
CA ASN A 447 8.76 17.65 13.82
C ASN A 447 8.47 19.10 13.46
N GLU A 448 8.89 19.54 12.28
CA GLU A 448 8.63 20.88 11.76
C GLU A 448 7.17 21.03 11.31
N ALA A 449 6.61 19.98 10.69
CA ALA A 449 5.23 19.96 10.25
C ALA A 449 4.30 20.19 11.46
N PRO A 450 3.44 21.22 11.44
CA PRO A 450 2.52 21.51 12.55
C PRO A 450 1.29 20.59 12.48
N ILE A 451 1.58 19.28 12.51
CA ILE A 451 0.64 18.16 12.52
C ILE A 451 0.33 17.82 13.97
N GLN A 452 -0.92 17.44 14.25
CA GLN A 452 -1.26 16.85 15.55
C GLN A 452 -0.63 15.46 15.64
N LYS A 453 0.38 15.32 16.50
CA LYS A 453 1.03 14.04 16.76
C LYS A 453 0.16 13.21 17.71
N HIS A 454 -0.21 12.02 17.28
CA HIS A 454 -0.86 11.05 18.15
C HIS A 454 0.22 10.29 18.92
N GLU A 455 0.57 10.77 20.10
CA GLU A 455 1.48 10.05 21.00
C GLU A 455 0.71 8.92 21.70
N TYR A 456 1.18 7.69 21.50
CA TYR A 456 0.65 6.53 22.22
C TYR A 456 1.27 6.51 23.62
N LEU A 457 0.45 6.75 24.64
CA LEU A 457 0.85 6.84 26.04
C LEU A 457 1.97 7.88 26.28
N PRO A 458 1.67 9.20 26.16
CA PRO A 458 2.68 10.25 26.29
C PRO A 458 3.44 10.24 27.62
N ASP A 459 2.83 9.67 28.67
CA ASP A 459 3.40 9.58 30.01
C ASP A 459 4.00 8.19 30.33
N PHE A 460 4.06 7.28 29.36
CA PHE A 460 4.61 5.94 29.60
C PHE A 460 6.10 6.02 29.91
N THR A 461 6.49 5.52 31.09
CA THR A 461 7.89 5.31 31.46
C THR A 461 8.16 3.81 31.64
N PRO A 462 9.38 3.32 31.36
CA PRO A 462 9.73 1.92 31.58
C PRO A 462 9.44 1.43 33.01
N ASP A 463 9.64 2.27 34.02
CA ASP A 463 9.38 1.98 35.44
C ASP A 463 7.90 1.64 35.72
N MET A 464 6.97 2.03 34.85
CA MET A 464 5.56 1.64 34.97
C MET A 464 5.34 0.14 34.71
N LEU A 465 6.28 -0.56 34.05
CA LEU A 465 6.23 -2.02 33.86
C LEU A 465 6.80 -2.79 35.06
N GLU A 466 7.54 -2.11 35.93
CA GLU A 466 8.22 -2.73 37.09
C GLU A 466 7.37 -2.68 38.38
N LYS A 467 6.19 -2.04 38.32
CA LYS A 467 5.21 -1.94 39.41
C LYS A 467 4.03 -2.86 39.17
#